data_AF-A0A4R3SVB5-F1
#
_entry.id   AF-A0A4R3SVB5-F1
#
_cell.length_a   1.000
_cell.length_b   1.000
_cell.length_c   1.000
_cell.angle_alpha   90.00
_cell.angle_beta   90.00
_cell.angle_gamma   90.00
#
_symmetry.space_group_name_H-M   'P 1'
#
loop_
_entity.id
_entity.type
_entity.pdbx_description
1 polymer ?
#
loop_
_entity_poly.entity_id
_entity_poly.type
_entity_poly.pdbx_seq_one_letter_code
_entity_poly.pdbx_strand_id
1 'polypeptide(L)'
;MKKLLKVLLIIFLVIVVLVIGLVIFLTIASGKQNAPKEYWNAIATEGTIEKEYNKLGSYEFESKVYDAPKVDSHDNNFVVYMPKEEGTYPLVVMVNGSGTPWDKYKAVFEHFASWGYVVVGCNYEISWDGKHASETLDFALNTKEIADKVDTSKVAVCGHSQGGEGAFNAALEYDNSDMYKAIFH
;
A
#
# COMPACT_ATOMS: atom_id res chain seq x y z
N MET A 1 1.75 -56.85 7.29
CA MET A 1 1.23 -55.96 6.22
C MET A 1 0.03 -55.10 6.64
N LYS A 2 -1.14 -55.65 7.00
CA LYS A 2 -2.35 -54.84 7.31
C LYS A 2 -2.20 -53.83 8.47
N LYS A 3 -1.46 -54.16 9.54
CA LYS A 3 -1.22 -53.23 10.67
C LYS A 3 -0.31 -52.05 10.28
N LEU A 4 0.76 -52.32 9.53
CA LEU A 4 1.67 -51.28 9.03
C LEU A 4 0.95 -50.31 8.07
N LEU A 5 0.10 -50.84 7.18
CA LEU A 5 -0.71 -50.03 6.26
C LEU A 5 -1.67 -49.09 7.00
N LYS A 6 -2.30 -49.56 8.10
CA LYS A 6 -3.16 -48.72 8.94
C LYS A 6 -2.39 -47.59 9.62
N VAL A 7 -1.18 -47.85 10.13
CA VAL A 7 -0.34 -46.82 10.77
C VAL A 7 0.08 -45.78 9.75
N LEU A 8 0.51 -46.19 8.55
CA LEU A 8 0.86 -45.27 7.46
C LEU A 8 -0.34 -44.42 7.02
N LEU A 9 -1.54 -45.01 6.94
CA LEU A 9 -2.77 -44.28 6.62
C LEU A 9 -3.09 -43.21 7.69
N ILE A 10 -2.94 -43.54 8.97
CA ILE A 10 -3.18 -42.59 10.07
C ILE A 10 -2.16 -41.44 10.00
N ILE A 11 -0.88 -41.74 9.79
CA ILE A 11 0.17 -40.71 9.64
C ILE A 11 -0.16 -39.80 8.45
N PHE A 12 -0.54 -40.39 7.31
CA PHE A 12 -0.94 -39.63 6.13
C PHE A 12 -2.15 -38.72 6.42
N LEU A 13 -3.19 -39.23 7.09
CA LEU A 13 -4.36 -38.45 7.47
C LEU A 13 -4.00 -37.29 8.43
N VAL A 14 -3.11 -37.53 9.39
CA VAL A 14 -2.63 -36.47 10.30
C VAL A 14 -1.87 -35.39 9.52
N ILE A 15 -0.99 -35.77 8.59
CA ILE A 15 -0.29 -34.81 7.73
C ILE A 15 -1.27 -34.00 6.88
N VAL A 16 -2.27 -34.66 6.28
CA VAL A 16 -3.31 -33.97 5.48
C VAL A 16 -4.07 -32.95 6.34
N VAL A 17 -4.47 -33.31 7.56
CA VAL A 17 -5.16 -32.38 8.48
C VAL A 17 -4.26 -31.20 8.86
N LEU A 18 -2.97 -31.44 9.12
CA LEU A 18 -2.01 -30.36 9.44
C LEU A 18 -1.79 -29.43 8.24
N VAL A 19 -1.67 -29.97 7.03
CA VAL A 19 -1.52 -29.17 5.80
C VAL A 19 -2.77 -28.34 5.54
N ILE A 20 -3.96 -28.92 5.68
CA ILE A 20 -5.24 -28.18 5.57
C ILE A 20 -5.29 -27.06 6.62
N GLY A 21 -4.92 -27.36 7.87
CA GLY A 21 -4.87 -26.37 8.94
C GLY A 21 -3.90 -25.21 8.63
N LEU A 22 -2.71 -25.52 8.11
CA LEU A 22 -1.72 -24.52 7.70
C LEU A 22 -2.23 -23.67 6.53
N VAL A 23 -2.82 -24.28 5.50
CA VAL A 23 -3.38 -23.54 4.35
C VAL A 23 -4.49 -22.60 4.81
N ILE A 24 -5.41 -23.07 5.67
CA ILE A 24 -6.46 -22.22 6.25
C ILE A 24 -5.85 -21.06 7.04
N PHE A 25 -4.84 -21.34 7.88
CA PHE A 25 -4.16 -20.31 8.67
C PHE A 25 -3.49 -19.25 7.79
N LEU A 26 -2.75 -19.67 6.75
CA LEU A 26 -2.08 -18.75 5.82
C LEU A 26 -3.08 -17.91 5.04
N THR A 27 -4.19 -18.49 4.58
CA THR A 27 -5.25 -17.73 3.91
C THR A 27 -5.84 -16.66 4.83
N ILE A 28 -6.15 -16.99 6.08
CA ILE A 28 -6.66 -16.02 7.07
C ILE A 28 -5.62 -14.93 7.36
N ALA A 29 -4.35 -15.30 7.52
CA ALA A 29 -3.27 -14.35 7.77
C ALA A 29 -3.06 -13.39 6.60
N SER A 30 -3.13 -13.90 5.36
CA SER A 30 -2.88 -13.12 4.13
C SER A 30 -3.92 -12.02 3.87
N GLY A 31 -5.16 -12.21 4.33
CA GLY A 31 -6.25 -11.25 4.17
C GLY A 31 -6.27 -10.12 5.22
N LYS A 32 -5.35 -10.13 6.19
CA LYS A 32 -5.26 -9.05 7.18
C LYS A 32 -4.67 -7.79 6.55
N GLN A 33 -5.18 -6.65 6.99
CA GLN A 33 -4.57 -5.36 6.71
C GLN A 33 -3.25 -5.24 7.48
N ASN A 34 -2.24 -4.62 6.86
CA ASN A 34 -0.96 -4.38 7.53
C ASN A 34 -1.06 -3.23 8.52
N ALA A 35 -1.86 -2.21 8.20
CA ALA A 35 -2.30 -1.22 9.17
C ALA A 35 -3.66 -1.65 9.77
N PRO A 36 -3.82 -1.73 11.09
CA PRO A 36 -5.11 -1.99 11.70
C PRO A 36 -6.14 -0.96 11.22
N LYS A 37 -7.37 -1.41 10.99
CA LYS A 37 -8.48 -0.48 10.75
C LYS A 37 -8.62 0.44 11.95
N GLU A 38 -8.82 1.72 11.69
CA GLU A 38 -8.99 2.74 12.72
C GLU A 38 -7.83 2.80 13.72
N TYR A 39 -6.59 2.51 13.30
CA TYR A 39 -5.43 2.54 14.19
C TYR A 39 -5.28 3.88 14.92
N TRP A 40 -5.77 4.97 14.32
CA TRP A 40 -5.82 6.31 14.90
C TRP A 40 -6.56 6.40 16.24
N ASN A 41 -7.47 5.46 16.54
CA ASN A 41 -8.17 5.38 17.82
C ASN A 41 -7.43 4.53 18.86
N ALA A 42 -6.48 3.69 18.45
CA ALA A 42 -5.86 2.67 19.28
C ALA A 42 -4.50 3.08 19.86
N ILE A 43 -3.88 4.14 19.35
CA ILE A 43 -2.55 4.59 19.80
C ILE A 43 -2.69 5.57 20.96
N ALA A 44 -2.40 5.08 22.18
CA ALA A 44 -2.19 5.94 23.33
C ALA A 44 -0.77 6.53 23.27
N THR A 45 -0.69 7.86 23.24
CA THR A 45 0.57 8.60 23.26
C THR A 45 0.46 9.73 24.28
N GLU A 46 1.58 10.08 24.92
CA GLU A 46 1.64 11.19 25.87
C GLU A 46 1.96 12.53 25.19
N GLY A 47 2.65 12.48 24.04
CA GLY A 47 3.09 13.65 23.27
C GLY A 47 1.93 14.40 22.61
N THR A 48 1.99 15.73 22.64
CA THR A 48 0.91 16.60 22.14
C THR A 48 0.76 16.53 20.63
N ILE A 49 1.88 16.46 19.90
CA ILE A 49 1.91 16.39 18.42
C ILE A 49 1.30 15.06 17.97
N GLU A 50 1.72 13.95 18.57
CA GLU A 50 1.23 12.63 18.23
C GLU A 50 -0.26 12.49 18.58
N LYS A 51 -0.75 13.13 19.65
CA LYS A 51 -2.20 13.14 19.96
C LYS A 51 -3.04 13.83 18.88
N GLU A 52 -2.48 14.87 18.26
CA GLU A 52 -3.13 15.61 17.18
C GLU A 52 -3.09 14.80 15.89
N TYR A 53 -1.88 14.49 15.41
CA TYR A 53 -1.69 13.85 14.10
C TYR A 53 -1.94 12.35 14.09
N ASN A 54 -2.09 11.66 15.23
CA ASN A 54 -2.56 10.27 15.20
C ASN A 54 -4.00 10.18 14.72
N LYS A 55 -4.83 11.21 14.89
CA LYS A 55 -6.24 11.20 14.48
C LYS A 55 -6.37 11.49 12.99
N LEU A 56 -7.53 11.13 12.41
CA LEU A 56 -7.89 11.63 11.08
C LEU A 56 -7.95 13.16 11.11
N GLY A 57 -7.53 13.77 10.00
CA GLY A 57 -7.65 15.20 9.78
C GLY A 57 -9.09 15.62 9.43
N SER A 58 -9.26 16.89 9.09
CA SER A 58 -10.57 17.50 8.86
C SER A 58 -11.10 17.38 7.42
N TYR A 59 -10.27 17.00 6.46
CA TYR A 59 -10.67 16.95 5.06
C TYR A 59 -11.56 15.74 4.79
N GLU A 60 -12.68 15.97 4.09
CA GLU A 60 -13.37 14.88 3.42
C GLU A 60 -12.59 14.46 2.17
N PHE A 61 -12.51 13.15 1.94
CA PHE A 61 -11.82 12.59 0.79
C PHE A 61 -12.71 11.61 0.01
N GLU A 62 -12.30 11.33 -1.21
CA GLU A 62 -12.84 10.26 -2.05
C GLU A 62 -11.72 9.34 -2.52
N SER A 63 -12.08 8.17 -3.04
CA SER A 63 -11.13 7.23 -3.62
C SER A 63 -11.61 6.70 -4.96
N LYS A 64 -10.68 6.48 -5.89
CA LYS A 64 -10.95 5.94 -7.23
C LYS A 64 -9.85 4.98 -7.65
N VAL A 65 -10.24 3.91 -8.33
CA VAL A 65 -9.36 2.87 -8.86
C VAL A 65 -9.29 3.01 -10.38
N TYR A 66 -8.10 2.82 -10.94
CA TYR A 66 -7.80 2.95 -12.35
C TYR A 66 -7.02 1.73 -12.83
N ASP A 67 -7.19 1.34 -14.09
CA ASP A 67 -6.40 0.27 -14.68
C ASP A 67 -4.93 0.69 -14.79
N ALA A 68 -4.03 -0.24 -14.46
CA ALA A 68 -2.59 -0.06 -14.61
C ALA A 68 -2.02 -1.08 -15.62
N PRO A 69 -0.84 -0.81 -16.22
CA PRO A 69 -0.18 -1.75 -17.10
C PRO A 69 -0.07 -3.17 -16.52
N LYS A 70 -0.41 -4.17 -17.33
CA LYS A 70 -0.27 -5.58 -16.95
C LYS A 70 1.20 -5.98 -16.86
N VAL A 71 1.52 -6.85 -15.91
CA VAL A 71 2.83 -7.48 -15.77
C VAL A 71 2.60 -8.98 -15.68
N ASP A 72 3.28 -9.76 -16.52
CA ASP A 72 3.15 -11.23 -16.59
C ASP A 72 1.69 -11.73 -16.62
N SER A 73 0.84 -11.04 -17.39
CA SER A 73 -0.60 -11.30 -17.53
C SER A 73 -1.45 -11.09 -16.26
N HIS A 74 -0.90 -10.49 -15.21
CA HIS A 74 -1.66 -10.06 -14.03
C HIS A 74 -2.28 -8.68 -14.28
N ASP A 75 -3.55 -8.55 -13.90
CA ASP A 75 -4.26 -7.28 -13.92
C ASP A 75 -3.80 -6.42 -12.73
N ASN A 76 -3.29 -5.23 -13.07
CA ASN A 76 -2.86 -4.24 -12.09
C ASN A 76 -3.79 -3.04 -12.11
N ASN A 77 -3.79 -2.31 -11.00
CA ASN A 77 -4.51 -1.06 -10.85
C ASN A 77 -3.71 -0.06 -10.02
N PHE A 78 -3.99 1.21 -10.31
CA PHE A 78 -3.67 2.32 -9.45
C PHE A 78 -4.88 2.64 -8.57
N VAL A 79 -4.63 3.14 -7.38
CA VAL A 79 -5.66 3.74 -6.52
C VAL A 79 -5.24 5.14 -6.15
N VAL A 80 -6.21 6.03 -6.07
CA VAL A 80 -6.01 7.42 -5.67
C VAL A 80 -6.98 7.73 -4.55
N TYR A 81 -6.49 8.33 -3.48
CA TYR A 81 -7.29 8.96 -2.43
C TYR A 81 -6.97 10.45 -2.46
N MET A 82 -8.00 11.30 -2.52
CA MET A 82 -7.80 12.74 -2.64
C MET A 82 -8.90 13.54 -1.94
N PRO A 83 -8.60 14.75 -1.44
CA PRO A 83 -9.62 15.62 -0.85
C PRO A 83 -10.69 16.00 -1.86
N LYS A 84 -11.96 15.99 -1.43
CA LYS A 84 -13.09 16.39 -2.28
C LYS A 84 -13.06 17.88 -2.60
N GLU A 85 -12.66 18.68 -1.60
CA GLU A 85 -12.60 20.14 -1.71
C GLU A 85 -11.69 20.60 -2.86
N GLU A 86 -12.06 21.70 -3.49
CA GLU A 86 -11.28 22.35 -4.54
C GLU A 86 -9.95 22.87 -3.99
N GLY A 87 -8.87 22.67 -4.75
CA GLY A 87 -7.53 23.09 -4.33
C GLY A 87 -6.45 22.16 -4.86
N THR A 88 -5.20 22.56 -4.60
CA THR A 88 -4.02 21.73 -4.85
C THR A 88 -3.42 21.25 -3.52
N TYR A 89 -3.00 20.01 -3.50
CA TYR A 89 -2.58 19.30 -2.30
C TYR A 89 -1.22 18.63 -2.53
N PRO A 90 -0.41 18.43 -1.48
CA PRO A 90 0.79 17.60 -1.59
C PRO A 90 0.45 16.19 -2.05
N LEU A 91 1.33 15.58 -2.84
CA LEU A 91 1.19 14.22 -3.35
C LEU A 91 2.10 13.26 -2.57
N VAL A 92 1.57 12.10 -2.18
CA VAL A 92 2.33 10.97 -1.63
C VAL A 92 2.16 9.76 -2.54
N VAL A 93 3.27 9.24 -3.07
CA VAL A 93 3.31 7.96 -3.77
C VAL A 93 3.68 6.87 -2.77
N MET A 94 2.75 5.93 -2.52
CA MET A 94 2.98 4.77 -1.65
C MET A 94 3.43 3.57 -2.47
N VAL A 95 4.65 3.12 -2.21
CA VAL A 95 5.29 1.97 -2.84
C VAL A 95 4.98 0.70 -2.07
N ASN A 96 4.53 -0.33 -2.79
CA ASN A 96 4.17 -1.62 -2.22
C ASN A 96 5.38 -2.34 -1.63
N GLY A 97 5.15 -2.97 -0.47
CA GLY A 97 6.02 -4.04 0.03
C GLY A 97 5.66 -5.39 -0.59
N SER A 98 6.53 -6.38 -0.40
CA SER A 98 6.31 -7.73 -0.93
C SER A 98 4.99 -8.32 -0.44
N GLY A 99 4.15 -8.79 -1.38
CA GLY A 99 2.82 -9.33 -1.07
C GLY A 99 1.89 -8.34 -0.37
N THR A 100 2.17 -7.03 -0.49
CA THR A 100 1.41 -5.96 0.15
C THR A 100 0.96 -4.92 -0.88
N PRO A 101 -0.13 -5.22 -1.62
CA PRO A 101 -0.75 -4.24 -2.50
C PRO A 101 -1.39 -3.09 -1.71
N TRP A 102 -1.75 -2.01 -2.42
CA TRP A 102 -2.35 -0.80 -1.82
C TRP A 102 -3.54 -1.10 -0.90
N ASP A 103 -4.31 -2.15 -1.18
CA ASP A 103 -5.53 -2.47 -0.45
C ASP A 103 -5.25 -2.92 0.99
N LYS A 104 -4.00 -3.27 1.33
CA LYS A 104 -3.51 -3.53 2.69
C LYS A 104 -3.07 -2.27 3.45
N TYR A 105 -3.00 -1.14 2.76
CA TYR A 105 -2.62 0.17 3.28
C TYR A 105 -3.79 1.17 3.35
N LYS A 106 -5.04 0.73 3.14
CA LYS A 106 -6.21 1.63 3.09
C LYS A 106 -6.29 2.62 4.24
N ALA A 107 -6.07 2.16 5.48
CA ALA A 107 -6.08 3.04 6.65
C ALA A 107 -5.01 4.14 6.59
N VAL A 108 -3.86 3.88 5.98
CA VAL A 108 -2.80 4.88 5.77
C VAL A 108 -3.22 5.91 4.73
N PHE A 109 -3.86 5.47 3.64
CA PHE A 109 -4.35 6.34 2.57
C PHE A 109 -5.47 7.25 3.07
N GLU A 110 -6.42 6.68 3.82
CA GLU A 110 -7.50 7.41 4.49
C GLU A 110 -6.93 8.47 5.45
N HIS A 111 -5.91 8.10 6.22
CA HIS A 111 -5.27 9.03 7.15
C HIS A 111 -4.63 10.21 6.43
N PHE A 112 -3.75 9.98 5.46
CA PHE A 112 -3.15 11.06 4.67
C PHE A 112 -4.20 11.91 3.95
N ALA A 113 -5.17 11.29 3.28
CA ALA A 113 -6.19 12.02 2.55
C ALA A 113 -7.05 12.90 3.47
N SER A 114 -7.36 12.44 4.69
CA SER A 114 -8.07 13.24 5.70
C SER A 114 -7.27 14.46 6.19
N TRP A 115 -5.95 14.45 6.03
CA TRP A 115 -5.07 15.58 6.36
C TRP A 115 -4.78 16.50 5.16
N GLY A 116 -5.46 16.29 4.02
CA GLY A 116 -5.30 17.14 2.84
C GLY A 116 -4.14 16.74 1.94
N TYR A 117 -3.93 15.44 1.75
CA TYR A 117 -2.94 14.90 0.80
C TYR A 117 -3.64 14.15 -0.32
N VAL A 118 -3.11 14.25 -1.54
CA VAL A 118 -3.38 13.27 -2.60
C VAL A 118 -2.45 12.09 -2.36
N VAL A 119 -2.99 10.88 -2.30
CA VAL A 119 -2.22 9.65 -2.07
C VAL A 119 -2.48 8.68 -3.20
N VAL A 120 -1.42 8.18 -3.82
CA VAL A 120 -1.51 7.24 -4.94
C VAL A 120 -0.71 6.00 -4.62
N GLY A 121 -1.30 4.84 -4.92
CA GLY A 121 -0.65 3.55 -4.78
C GLY A 121 -0.99 2.64 -5.94
N CYS A 122 -0.35 1.47 -5.97
CA CYS A 122 -0.55 0.46 -7.00
C CYS A 122 -0.72 -0.93 -6.36
N ASN A 123 -0.97 -1.98 -7.14
CA ASN A 123 -1.02 -3.36 -6.66
C ASN A 123 0.07 -4.27 -7.26
N TYR A 124 1.12 -3.70 -7.88
CA TYR A 124 2.26 -4.46 -8.36
C TYR A 124 2.89 -5.29 -7.23
N GLU A 125 3.22 -6.55 -7.51
CA GLU A 125 3.75 -7.48 -6.50
C GLU A 125 5.18 -7.17 -6.06
N ILE A 126 5.98 -6.60 -6.97
CA ILE A 126 7.41 -6.35 -6.81
C ILE A 126 7.67 -4.90 -7.20
N SER A 127 8.11 -4.07 -6.27
CA SER A 127 8.34 -2.63 -6.52
C SER A 127 9.66 -2.10 -5.97
N TRP A 128 10.60 -3.00 -5.62
CA TRP A 128 11.89 -2.61 -5.00
C TRP A 128 12.78 -1.78 -5.90
N ASP A 129 12.69 -1.95 -7.20
CA ASP A 129 13.52 -1.23 -8.16
C ASP A 129 13.07 0.22 -8.37
N GLY A 130 11.92 0.61 -7.82
CA GLY A 130 11.34 1.95 -7.97
C GLY A 130 10.57 2.17 -9.27
N LYS A 131 10.56 1.21 -10.21
CA LYS A 131 9.96 1.38 -11.54
C LYS A 131 8.48 1.67 -11.45
N HIS A 132 7.77 0.88 -10.66
CA HIS A 132 6.33 1.03 -10.50
C HIS A 132 5.96 2.26 -9.68
N ALA A 133 6.85 2.77 -8.83
CA ALA A 133 6.65 4.05 -8.16
C ALA A 133 6.77 5.22 -9.15
N SER A 134 7.77 5.18 -10.04
CA SER A 134 7.90 6.12 -11.17
C SER A 134 6.67 6.09 -12.07
N GLU A 135 6.18 4.91 -12.46
CA GLU A 135 4.96 4.76 -13.26
C GLU A 135 3.71 5.29 -12.53
N THR A 136 3.63 5.08 -11.21
CA THR A 136 2.53 5.59 -10.38
C THR A 136 2.55 7.12 -10.32
N LEU A 137 3.73 7.73 -10.20
CA LEU A 137 3.89 9.19 -10.25
C LEU A 137 3.48 9.73 -11.62
N ASP A 138 3.97 9.15 -12.70
CA ASP A 138 3.60 9.57 -14.06
C ASP A 138 2.10 9.44 -14.31
N PHE A 139 1.48 8.35 -13.85
CA PHE A 139 0.03 8.17 -13.91
C PHE A 139 -0.70 9.33 -13.19
N ALA A 140 -0.29 9.68 -11.97
CA ALA A 140 -0.91 10.75 -11.20
C ALA A 140 -0.79 12.12 -11.90
N LEU A 141 0.38 12.41 -12.46
CA LEU A 141 0.66 13.70 -13.10
C LEU A 141 0.09 13.83 -14.52
N ASN A 142 -0.14 12.71 -15.22
CA ASN A 142 -0.73 12.70 -16.56
C ASN A 142 -2.25 12.50 -16.58
N THR A 143 -2.86 12.13 -15.45
CA THR A 143 -4.32 12.00 -15.33
C THR A 143 -4.91 13.33 -14.88
N LYS A 144 -5.57 14.05 -15.81
CA LYS A 144 -6.03 15.44 -15.60
C LYS A 144 -6.76 15.69 -14.27
N GLU A 145 -7.74 14.85 -13.92
CA GLU A 145 -8.52 15.00 -12.68
C GLU A 145 -7.70 14.85 -11.39
N ILE A 146 -6.56 14.15 -11.45
CA ILE A 146 -5.61 14.01 -10.34
C ILE A 146 -4.60 15.16 -10.38
N ALA A 147 -4.01 15.40 -11.56
CA ALA A 147 -2.99 16.42 -11.77
C ALA A 147 -3.49 17.83 -11.41
N ASP A 148 -4.75 18.15 -11.72
CA ASP A 148 -5.36 19.44 -11.37
C ASP A 148 -5.50 19.63 -9.83
N LYS A 149 -5.42 18.56 -9.03
CA LYS A 149 -5.46 18.57 -7.55
C LYS A 149 -4.08 18.44 -6.90
N VAL A 150 -2.98 18.32 -7.66
CA VAL A 150 -1.64 18.10 -7.11
C VAL A 150 -0.80 19.38 -7.15
N ASP A 151 -0.19 19.72 -6.01
CA ASP A 151 0.91 20.69 -5.94
C ASP A 151 2.22 19.95 -6.27
N THR A 152 2.68 20.08 -7.51
CA THR A 152 3.89 19.40 -8.00
C THR A 152 5.19 19.86 -7.33
N SER A 153 5.16 20.96 -6.57
CA SER A 153 6.30 21.37 -5.73
C SER A 153 6.38 20.59 -4.41
N LYS A 154 5.37 19.76 -4.09
CA LYS A 154 5.23 19.01 -2.83
C LYS A 154 4.89 17.55 -3.09
N VAL A 155 5.80 16.84 -3.75
CA VAL A 155 5.67 15.40 -4.00
C VAL A 155 6.58 14.63 -3.04
N ALA A 156 6.06 13.58 -2.43
CA ALA A 156 6.81 12.66 -1.58
C ALA A 156 6.61 11.21 -2.04
N VAL A 157 7.56 10.35 -1.70
CA VAL A 157 7.46 8.90 -1.89
C VAL A 157 7.71 8.18 -0.58
N CYS A 158 6.98 7.10 -0.35
CA CYS A 158 7.18 6.27 0.82
C CYS A 158 6.85 4.81 0.58
N GLY A 159 7.30 3.94 1.48
CA GLY A 159 6.95 2.52 1.43
C GLY A 159 7.57 1.75 2.57
N HIS A 160 7.02 0.58 2.89
CA HIS A 160 7.49 -0.28 3.98
C HIS A 160 8.24 -1.51 3.46
N SER A 161 9.30 -1.91 4.16
CA SER A 161 10.14 -3.07 3.80
C SER A 161 10.70 -2.89 2.39
N GLN A 162 10.42 -3.81 1.46
CA GLN A 162 10.80 -3.68 0.05
C GLN A 162 10.28 -2.38 -0.60
N GLY A 163 9.12 -1.89 -0.17
CA GLY A 163 8.58 -0.62 -0.66
C GLY A 163 9.42 0.58 -0.22
N GLY A 164 10.12 0.49 0.91
CA GLY A 164 11.05 1.53 1.36
C GLY A 164 12.27 1.62 0.45
N GLU A 165 12.84 0.46 0.08
CA GLU A 165 13.91 0.39 -0.94
C GLU A 165 13.42 0.93 -2.29
N GLY A 166 12.21 0.53 -2.71
CA GLY A 166 11.56 1.07 -3.90
C GLY A 166 11.36 2.59 -3.86
N ALA A 167 11.04 3.15 -2.69
CA ALA A 167 10.91 4.60 -2.52
C ALA A 167 12.25 5.32 -2.70
N PHE A 168 13.35 4.77 -2.17
CA PHE A 168 14.69 5.32 -2.42
C PHE A 168 15.08 5.23 -3.88
N ASN A 169 14.89 4.08 -4.53
CA ASN A 169 15.25 3.91 -5.94
C ASN A 169 14.40 4.80 -6.85
N ALA A 170 13.09 4.96 -6.56
CA ALA A 170 12.22 5.87 -7.29
C ALA A 170 12.70 7.33 -7.23
N ALA A 171 13.29 7.74 -6.12
CA ALA A 171 13.80 9.09 -5.92
C ALA A 171 15.25 9.31 -6.43
N LEU A 172 15.91 8.27 -6.93
CA LEU A 172 17.33 8.34 -7.32
C LEU A 172 17.62 7.88 -8.75
N GLU A 173 16.82 6.97 -9.33
CA GLU A 173 17.21 6.20 -10.51
C GLU A 173 16.33 6.42 -11.76
N TYR A 174 15.34 7.31 -11.71
CA TYR A 174 14.35 7.52 -12.78
C TYR A 174 14.30 8.95 -13.29
N ASP A 175 13.80 9.14 -14.51
CA ASP A 175 13.73 10.45 -15.16
C ASP A 175 12.87 11.47 -14.40
N ASN A 176 11.85 11.00 -13.66
CA ASN A 176 10.98 11.84 -12.83
C ASN A 176 11.41 11.88 -11.35
N SER A 177 12.57 11.33 -11.00
CA SER A 177 13.06 11.27 -9.62
C SER A 177 13.20 12.64 -8.96
N ASP A 178 13.54 13.67 -9.74
CA ASP A 178 13.71 15.05 -9.26
C ASP A 178 12.41 15.70 -8.78
N MET A 179 11.26 15.10 -9.09
CA MET A 179 9.95 15.54 -8.59
C MET A 179 9.80 15.29 -7.09
N TYR A 180 10.41 14.23 -6.55
CA TYR A 180 10.30 13.90 -5.13
C TYR A 180 11.10 14.88 -4.27
N LYS A 181 10.43 15.54 -3.32
CA LYS A 181 11.00 16.50 -2.37
C LYS A 181 11.19 15.92 -0.97
N ALA A 182 10.57 14.78 -0.70
CA ALA A 182 10.69 14.06 0.57
C ALA A 182 10.57 12.55 0.36
N ILE A 183 11.28 11.79 1.20
CA ILE A 183 11.22 10.34 1.28
C ILE A 183 11.00 9.95 2.74
N PHE A 184 10.13 8.99 3.00
CA PHE A 184 9.95 8.37 4.33
C PHE A 184 9.59 6.88 4.18
N HIS A 185 9.79 6.06 5.22
CA HIS A 185 9.59 4.60 5.15
C HIS A 185 8.98 4.03 6.44
#